data_AF-A0A1W1YHN9-F1
#
_entry.id   AF-A0A1W1YHN9-F1
#
_cell.length_a   1.000
_cell.length_b   1.000
_cell.length_c   1.000
_cell.angle_alpha   90.00
_cell.angle_beta   90.00
_cell.angle_gamma   90.00
#
_symmetry.space_group_name_H-M   'P 1'
#
loop_
_entity.id
_entity.type
_entity.pdbx_description
1 polymer ?
#
loop_
_entity_poly.entity_id
_entity_poly.type
_entity_poly.pdbx_seq_one_letter_code
_entity_poly.pdbx_strand_id
1 'polypeptide(L)'
;MGHIVNGEREYRLLQQRLDQNITGAPYSPVFIKILKLLFSPAEATIARQIPLRPTSVAALARKTGLQQEELQQKILIMAEKGLVFDFEYQGQSHVVLAPVVIGFFEFVYMRTRDDLPMGELAQLFEEYMYRDDKFARDVFQENTQLGRALVQEEALPAGDYSEVLDWEKASHVIQSAKTVGLSLCACRHKASHLGKACAAPLKTCLTFNNGADMLIKKGMAEQSSISEAMVLLEQCKQAGLVQIADNVQRSVGFMCNCCGCCCGMIQAIKTFDLRSAVITSNWAAHITADKCTGCGLCVKGCPVDAIGLEVGSTRPIAVCDSSLCLGCGVCYSACKRGCISMNGRKQQVVVPETTFDRMVTMAIERGKLSNFLFDDPSRLSHRALGRIAAVIEKSAPVKAFMAVKPIRSAFLSAIAAGAKKYTER
;
A
#
# COMPACT_ATOMS: atom_id res chain seq x y z
N MET A 1 -43.19 12.34 6.20
CA MET A 1 -42.74 11.31 7.17
C MET A 1 -41.24 11.39 7.26
N GLY A 2 -40.71 11.96 8.36
CA GLY A 2 -39.26 12.08 8.55
C GLY A 2 -38.65 10.70 8.77
N HIS A 3 -37.84 10.22 7.83
CA HIS A 3 -37.00 9.06 8.07
C HIS A 3 -36.03 9.41 9.20
N ILE A 4 -36.25 8.85 10.38
CA ILE A 4 -35.23 8.81 11.42
C ILE A 4 -34.13 7.92 10.86
N VAL A 5 -33.15 8.55 10.22
CA VAL A 5 -31.93 7.89 9.77
C VAL A 5 -31.25 7.40 11.04
N ASN A 6 -31.28 6.09 11.27
CA ASN A 6 -30.47 5.49 12.32
C ASN A 6 -29.00 5.69 11.91
N GLY A 7 -28.39 6.79 12.36
CA GLY A 7 -27.06 7.20 11.92
C GLY A 7 -26.03 6.09 12.11
N GLU A 8 -26.14 5.31 13.17
CA GLU A 8 -25.24 4.18 13.42
C GLU A 8 -25.35 3.09 12.34
N ARG A 9 -26.56 2.79 11.87
CA ARG A 9 -26.79 1.84 10.78
C ARG A 9 -26.07 2.27 9.49
N GLU A 10 -26.15 3.54 9.12
CA GLU A 10 -25.52 4.03 7.88
C GLU A 10 -23.99 3.91 7.92
N TYR A 11 -23.35 4.23 9.06
CA TYR A 11 -21.91 4.03 9.21
C TYR A 11 -21.50 2.56 9.26
N ARG A 12 -22.34 1.67 9.84
CA ARG A 12 -22.09 0.22 9.77
C ARG A 12 -22.15 -0.28 8.33
N LEU A 13 -23.11 0.18 7.53
CA LEU A 13 -23.20 -0.18 6.11
C LEU A 13 -22.04 0.39 5.28
N LEU A 14 -21.59 1.62 5.59
CA LEU A 14 -20.39 2.19 4.97
C LEU A 14 -19.15 1.38 5.32
N GLN A 15 -18.97 0.99 6.58
CA GLN A 15 -17.88 0.11 6.99
C GLN A 15 -17.91 -1.20 6.20
N GLN A 16 -19.06 -1.85 6.09
CA GLN A 16 -19.20 -3.09 5.31
C GLN A 16 -18.83 -2.88 3.84
N ARG A 17 -19.21 -1.75 3.24
CA ARG A 17 -18.79 -1.39 1.87
C ARG A 17 -17.26 -1.23 1.79
N LEU A 18 -16.65 -0.53 2.73
CA LEU A 18 -15.20 -0.34 2.77
C LEU A 18 -14.46 -1.68 2.96
N ASP A 19 -15.01 -2.58 3.76
CA ASP A 19 -14.43 -3.89 4.08
C ASP A 19 -14.40 -4.84 2.87
N GLN A 20 -15.27 -4.62 1.90
CA GLN A 20 -15.26 -5.33 0.63
C GLN A 20 -14.07 -4.94 -0.27
N ASN A 21 -13.39 -3.81 0.00
CA ASN A 21 -12.12 -3.50 -0.68
C ASN A 21 -11.05 -4.54 -0.38
N ILE A 22 -10.10 -4.69 -1.30
CA ILE A 22 -9.01 -5.66 -1.22
C ILE A 22 -8.28 -5.60 0.12
N THR A 23 -7.98 -4.40 0.63
CA THR A 23 -7.24 -4.18 1.89
C THR A 23 -8.13 -4.25 3.12
N GLY A 24 -9.45 -4.28 2.91
CA GLY A 24 -10.48 -4.35 3.93
C GLY A 24 -10.53 -3.18 4.90
N ALA A 25 -11.41 -3.33 5.88
CA ALA A 25 -11.77 -2.32 6.86
C ALA A 25 -12.51 -2.99 8.03
N PRO A 26 -11.85 -3.86 8.82
CA PRO A 26 -12.52 -4.69 9.81
C PRO A 26 -13.31 -3.85 10.81
N TYR A 27 -14.47 -4.37 11.21
CA TYR A 27 -15.34 -3.65 12.13
C TYR A 27 -14.69 -3.42 13.49
N SER A 28 -14.81 -2.17 13.97
CA SER A 28 -14.53 -1.78 15.34
C SER A 28 -15.43 -0.60 15.71
N PRO A 29 -15.90 -0.48 16.97
CA PRO A 29 -16.56 0.73 17.44
C PRO A 29 -15.70 1.99 17.25
N VAL A 30 -14.38 1.86 17.36
CA VAL A 30 -13.40 2.94 17.10
C VAL A 30 -13.44 3.35 15.65
N PHE A 31 -13.50 2.39 14.72
CA PHE A 31 -13.58 2.69 13.29
C PHE A 31 -14.87 3.42 12.92
N ILE A 32 -15.99 3.09 13.56
CA ILE A 32 -17.24 3.83 13.36
C ILE A 32 -17.11 5.29 13.82
N LYS A 33 -16.35 5.57 14.91
CA LYS A 33 -16.05 6.94 15.31
C LYS A 33 -15.22 7.68 14.26
N ILE A 34 -14.19 7.03 13.69
CA ILE A 34 -13.41 7.57 12.58
C ILE A 34 -14.32 7.96 11.41
N LEU A 35 -15.21 7.05 10.98
CA LEU A 35 -16.13 7.32 9.88
C LEU A 35 -17.08 8.50 10.17
N LYS A 36 -17.53 8.66 11.41
CA LYS A 36 -18.37 9.80 11.84
C LYS A 36 -17.65 11.14 11.81
N LEU A 37 -16.33 11.15 12.02
CA LEU A 37 -15.52 12.37 11.91
C LEU A 37 -15.20 12.73 10.46
N LEU A 38 -15.06 11.73 9.60
CA LEU A 38 -14.71 11.92 8.19
C LEU A 38 -15.92 12.20 7.30
N PHE A 39 -17.02 11.47 7.51
CA PHE A 39 -18.23 11.56 6.71
C PHE A 39 -19.37 12.16 7.53
N SER A 40 -20.03 13.17 6.98
CA SER A 40 -21.39 13.52 7.40
C SER A 40 -22.36 12.35 7.11
N PRO A 41 -23.52 12.29 7.77
CA PRO A 41 -24.50 11.23 7.51
C PRO A 41 -24.92 11.13 6.03
N ALA A 42 -25.09 12.27 5.36
CA ALA A 42 -25.45 12.31 3.94
C ALA A 42 -24.32 11.79 3.04
N GLU A 43 -23.07 12.17 3.32
CA GLU A 43 -21.90 11.64 2.62
C GLU A 43 -21.75 10.13 2.82
N ALA A 44 -21.97 9.63 4.05
CA ALA A 44 -21.88 8.20 4.34
C ALA A 44 -22.93 7.38 3.57
N THR A 45 -24.16 7.88 3.46
CA THR A 45 -25.21 7.26 2.66
C THR A 45 -24.90 7.25 1.16
N ILE A 46 -24.20 8.26 0.63
CA ILE A 46 -23.72 8.25 -0.76
C ILE A 46 -22.54 7.29 -0.91
N ALA A 47 -21.53 7.41 -0.05
CA ALA A 47 -20.29 6.64 -0.10
C ALA A 47 -20.55 5.12 -0.07
N ARG A 48 -21.50 4.64 0.75
CA ARG A 48 -21.85 3.21 0.79
C ARG A 48 -22.46 2.67 -0.52
N GLN A 49 -22.96 3.56 -1.37
CA GLN A 49 -23.55 3.23 -2.66
C GLN A 49 -22.54 3.33 -3.82
N ILE A 50 -21.37 3.94 -3.58
CA ILE A 50 -20.28 3.99 -4.55
C ILE A 50 -19.74 2.57 -4.76
N PRO A 51 -19.72 2.09 -6.01
CA PRO A 51 -18.96 0.92 -6.43
C PRO A 51 -17.52 0.84 -5.93
N LEU A 52 -16.99 -0.38 -5.82
CA LEU A 52 -15.56 -0.61 -5.54
C LEU A 52 -14.69 -0.35 -6.78
N ARG A 53 -15.32 -0.27 -7.95
CA ARG A 53 -14.70 0.14 -9.21
C ARG A 53 -15.09 1.58 -9.55
N PRO A 54 -14.34 2.27 -10.40
CA PRO A 54 -14.75 3.56 -10.92
C PRO A 54 -16.14 3.51 -11.56
N THR A 55 -17.00 4.46 -11.17
CA THR A 55 -18.32 4.68 -11.77
C THR A 55 -18.44 6.13 -12.23
N SER A 56 -19.17 6.37 -13.32
CA SER A 56 -19.51 7.74 -13.68
C SER A 56 -20.47 8.35 -12.66
N VAL A 57 -20.35 9.65 -12.42
CA VAL A 57 -21.25 10.39 -11.52
C VAL A 57 -22.70 10.32 -12.01
N ALA A 58 -22.91 10.35 -13.34
CA ALA A 58 -24.23 10.18 -13.93
C ALA A 58 -24.86 8.80 -13.63
N ALA A 59 -24.06 7.73 -13.64
CA ALA A 59 -24.56 6.40 -13.27
C ALA A 59 -24.90 6.31 -11.77
N LEU A 60 -24.07 6.93 -10.92
CA LEU A 60 -24.32 7.00 -9.48
C LEU A 60 -25.55 7.86 -9.14
N ALA A 61 -25.79 8.95 -9.88
CA ALA A 61 -26.98 9.79 -9.75
C ALA A 61 -28.26 8.98 -10.00
N ARG A 62 -28.30 8.20 -11.10
CA ARG A 62 -29.43 7.29 -11.38
C ARG A 62 -29.66 6.25 -10.29
N LYS A 63 -28.57 5.73 -9.70
CA LYS A 63 -28.65 4.72 -8.63
C LYS A 63 -29.15 5.31 -7.31
N THR A 64 -28.72 6.53 -6.98
CA THR A 64 -29.04 7.20 -5.72
C THR A 64 -30.36 7.97 -5.76
N GLY A 65 -30.86 8.30 -6.95
CA GLY A 65 -32.02 9.16 -7.16
C GLY A 65 -31.73 10.66 -6.94
N LEU A 66 -30.47 11.03 -6.73
CA LEU A 66 -30.04 12.42 -6.55
C LEU A 66 -29.88 13.14 -7.89
N GLN A 67 -30.07 14.46 -7.89
CA GLN A 67 -29.69 15.27 -9.04
C GLN A 67 -28.17 15.22 -9.26
N GLN A 68 -27.75 15.17 -10.53
CA GLN A 68 -26.34 14.97 -10.89
C GLN A 68 -25.44 16.10 -10.39
N GLU A 69 -25.88 17.36 -10.48
CA GLU A 69 -25.11 18.52 -9.99
C GLU A 69 -24.95 18.48 -8.46
N GLU A 70 -26.02 18.18 -7.74
CA GLU A 70 -25.97 18.04 -6.27
C GLU A 70 -25.01 16.90 -5.86
N LEU A 71 -25.10 15.75 -6.53
CA LEU A 71 -24.21 14.62 -6.27
C LEU A 71 -22.75 14.97 -6.59
N GLN A 72 -22.49 15.67 -7.68
CA GLN A 72 -21.15 16.13 -8.05
C GLN A 72 -20.55 17.01 -6.94
N GLN A 73 -21.31 17.97 -6.40
CA GLN A 73 -20.83 18.83 -5.31
C GLN A 73 -20.48 18.03 -4.06
N LYS A 74 -21.32 17.07 -3.67
CA LYS A 74 -21.04 16.19 -2.51
C LYS A 74 -19.81 15.31 -2.75
N ILE A 75 -19.59 14.83 -3.97
CA ILE A 75 -18.38 14.08 -4.35
C ILE A 75 -17.15 14.95 -4.27
N LEU A 76 -17.20 16.21 -4.74
CA LEU A 76 -16.08 17.14 -4.65
C LEU A 76 -15.66 17.39 -3.20
N ILE A 77 -16.62 17.60 -2.29
CA ILE A 77 -16.34 17.76 -0.85
C ILE A 77 -15.70 16.49 -0.28
N MET A 78 -16.23 15.30 -0.60
CA MET A 78 -15.62 14.03 -0.18
C MET A 78 -14.20 13.85 -0.75
N ALA A 79 -13.96 14.28 -1.99
CA ALA A 79 -12.66 14.20 -2.63
C ALA A 79 -11.66 15.16 -1.99
N GLU A 80 -12.06 16.40 -1.68
CA GLU A 80 -11.27 17.36 -0.92
C GLU A 80 -10.92 16.85 0.47
N LYS A 81 -11.80 16.06 1.10
CA LYS A 81 -11.49 15.36 2.34
C LYS A 81 -10.55 14.17 2.18
N GLY A 82 -10.39 13.64 0.96
CA GLY A 82 -9.58 12.45 0.65
C GLY A 82 -10.33 11.14 0.82
N LEU A 83 -11.66 11.15 0.77
CA LEU A 83 -12.53 10.00 1.05
C LEU A 83 -12.91 9.23 -0.22
N VAL A 84 -12.79 9.88 -1.37
CA VAL A 84 -13.03 9.32 -2.70
C VAL A 84 -11.95 9.83 -3.65
N PHE A 85 -11.75 9.09 -4.73
CA PHE A 85 -11.02 9.59 -5.89
C PHE A 85 -12.02 10.01 -6.96
N ASP A 86 -11.90 11.24 -7.44
CA ASP A 86 -12.58 11.71 -8.63
C ASP A 86 -11.59 11.99 -9.76
N PHE A 87 -11.97 11.63 -10.98
CA PHE A 87 -11.17 11.88 -12.17
C PHE A 87 -12.05 11.96 -13.41
N GLU A 88 -11.53 12.57 -14.46
CA GLU A 88 -12.19 12.60 -15.76
C GLU A 88 -11.71 11.44 -16.61
N TYR A 89 -12.66 10.74 -17.24
CA TYR A 89 -12.38 9.69 -18.20
C TYR A 89 -13.40 9.76 -19.34
N GLN A 90 -12.91 9.84 -20.57
CA GLN A 90 -13.73 10.00 -21.78
C GLN A 90 -14.75 11.15 -21.68
N GLY A 91 -14.33 12.29 -21.12
CA GLY A 91 -15.18 13.48 -20.95
C GLY A 91 -16.27 13.35 -19.87
N GLN A 92 -16.24 12.29 -19.04
CA GLN A 92 -17.17 12.10 -17.94
C GLN A 92 -16.46 12.07 -16.59
N SER A 93 -17.04 12.75 -15.60
CA SER A 93 -16.59 12.65 -14.21
C SER A 93 -16.87 11.26 -13.67
N HIS A 94 -15.83 10.61 -13.15
CA HIS A 94 -15.87 9.33 -12.48
C HIS A 94 -15.50 9.47 -11.01
N VAL A 95 -15.98 8.54 -10.20
CA VAL A 95 -15.70 8.46 -8.77
C VAL A 95 -15.47 7.00 -8.36
N VAL A 96 -14.56 6.79 -7.40
CA VAL A 96 -14.38 5.52 -6.70
C VAL A 96 -14.10 5.79 -5.22
N LEU A 97 -14.57 4.91 -4.35
CA LEU A 97 -14.34 5.04 -2.90
C LEU A 97 -12.86 4.83 -2.57
N ALA A 98 -12.26 5.69 -1.74
CA ALA A 98 -10.90 5.47 -1.28
C ALA A 98 -10.91 4.32 -0.25
N PRO A 99 -9.99 3.32 -0.36
CA PRO A 99 -9.83 2.32 0.68
C PRO A 99 -9.26 2.96 1.96
N VAL A 100 -9.17 2.19 3.05
CA VAL A 100 -8.55 2.71 4.29
C VAL A 100 -7.06 2.99 4.06
N VAL A 101 -6.33 2.01 3.52
CA VAL A 101 -4.88 2.05 3.22
C VAL A 101 -4.64 1.31 1.90
N ILE A 102 -3.84 1.79 0.93
CA ILE A 102 -3.40 3.18 0.79
C ILE A 102 -4.58 3.97 0.23
N GLY A 103 -5.12 4.87 1.03
CA GLY A 103 -6.32 5.64 0.68
C GLY A 103 -6.58 6.76 1.67
N PHE A 104 -7.79 6.81 2.24
CA PHE A 104 -8.18 8.01 2.99
C PHE A 104 -7.34 8.23 4.25
N PHE A 105 -6.75 7.19 4.85
CA PHE A 105 -5.80 7.39 5.94
C PHE A 105 -4.63 8.26 5.49
N GLU A 106 -3.94 7.90 4.41
CA GLU A 106 -2.83 8.67 3.88
C GLU A 106 -3.29 10.06 3.45
N PHE A 107 -4.40 10.15 2.72
CA PHE A 107 -4.87 11.43 2.18
C PHE A 107 -5.28 12.41 3.26
N VAL A 108 -5.77 11.95 4.41
CA VAL A 108 -6.04 12.84 5.54
C VAL A 108 -4.74 13.44 6.09
N TYR A 109 -3.65 12.68 6.16
CA TYR A 109 -2.38 13.11 6.79
C TYR A 109 -1.28 13.55 5.82
N MET A 110 -1.46 13.50 4.50
CA MET A 110 -0.46 13.92 3.52
C MET A 110 -0.33 15.46 3.39
N ARG A 111 -1.21 16.22 4.02
CA ARG A 111 -1.18 17.69 4.11
C ARG A 111 -1.52 18.16 5.52
N THR A 112 -1.16 19.39 5.84
CA THR A 112 -1.75 20.12 6.97
C THR A 112 -3.16 20.59 6.59
N ARG A 113 -4.08 20.59 7.55
CA ARG A 113 -5.47 21.00 7.36
C ARG A 113 -6.12 21.32 8.69
N ASP A 114 -7.08 22.23 8.67
CA ASP A 114 -7.78 22.72 9.87
C ASP A 114 -9.27 22.36 9.88
N ASP A 115 -9.77 21.74 8.81
CA ASP A 115 -11.18 21.37 8.63
C ASP A 115 -11.54 20.00 9.24
N LEU A 116 -10.57 19.30 9.85
CA LEU A 116 -10.77 18.03 10.55
C LEU A 116 -10.06 18.03 11.91
N PRO A 117 -10.61 17.32 12.93
CA PRO A 117 -9.98 17.21 14.24
C PRO A 117 -8.80 16.22 14.21
N MET A 118 -7.67 16.67 13.68
CA MET A 118 -6.50 15.82 13.37
C MET A 118 -5.95 15.07 14.60
N GLY A 119 -5.93 15.71 15.78
CA GLY A 119 -5.50 15.06 17.02
C GLY A 119 -6.41 13.89 17.45
N GLU A 120 -7.72 14.09 17.39
CA GLU A 120 -8.70 13.05 17.72
C GLU A 120 -8.66 11.91 16.70
N LEU A 121 -8.60 12.24 15.40
CA LEU A 121 -8.42 11.25 14.35
C LEU A 121 -7.14 10.44 14.56
N ALA A 122 -6.04 11.07 14.99
CA ALA A 122 -4.77 10.39 15.20
C ALA A 122 -4.87 9.36 16.34
N GLN A 123 -5.54 9.72 17.43
CA GLN A 123 -5.80 8.82 18.55
C GLN A 123 -6.69 7.65 18.13
N LEU A 124 -7.76 7.91 17.37
CA LEU A 124 -8.66 6.86 16.92
C LEU A 124 -7.98 5.92 15.91
N PHE A 125 -7.18 6.44 14.97
CA PHE A 125 -6.41 5.59 14.05
C PHE A 125 -5.33 4.79 14.77
N GLU A 126 -4.67 5.36 15.80
CA GLU A 126 -3.74 4.63 16.65
C GLU A 126 -4.43 3.44 17.32
N GLU A 127 -5.57 3.68 17.97
CA GLU A 127 -6.33 2.62 18.62
C GLU A 127 -6.83 1.59 17.59
N TYR A 128 -7.36 2.03 16.44
CA TYR A 128 -7.88 1.13 15.42
C TYR A 128 -6.81 0.23 14.80
N MET A 129 -5.62 0.76 14.56
CA MET A 129 -4.54 0.05 13.86
C MET A 129 -3.66 -0.78 14.80
N TYR A 130 -3.56 -0.41 16.09
CA TYR A 130 -2.56 -0.98 17.00
C TYR A 130 -3.09 -1.58 18.31
N ARG A 131 -4.37 -1.40 18.66
CA ARG A 131 -4.91 -1.99 19.90
C ARG A 131 -4.97 -3.52 19.84
N ASP A 132 -5.27 -4.06 18.67
CA ASP A 132 -5.22 -5.48 18.35
C ASP A 132 -4.66 -5.67 16.94
N ASP A 133 -4.46 -6.92 16.52
CA ASP A 133 -3.84 -7.25 15.24
C ASP A 133 -4.85 -7.38 14.09
N LYS A 134 -6.16 -7.14 14.29
CA LYS A 134 -7.19 -7.41 13.28
C LYS A 134 -7.01 -6.59 12.02
N PHE A 135 -6.78 -5.28 12.18
CA PHE A 135 -6.52 -4.39 11.05
C PHE A 135 -5.24 -4.81 10.33
N ALA A 136 -4.16 -5.03 11.07
CA ALA A 136 -2.87 -5.39 10.50
C ALA A 136 -2.94 -6.72 9.73
N ARG A 137 -3.65 -7.72 10.25
CA ARG A 137 -3.83 -9.02 9.57
C ARG A 137 -4.65 -8.88 8.30
N ASP A 138 -5.77 -8.17 8.32
CA ASP A 138 -6.62 -8.02 7.13
C ASP A 138 -5.87 -7.33 5.97
N VAL A 139 -4.98 -6.38 6.29
CA VAL A 139 -4.16 -5.70 5.28
C VAL A 139 -2.93 -6.54 4.87
N PHE A 140 -2.17 -7.06 5.84
CA PHE A 140 -0.78 -7.50 5.64
C PHE A 140 -0.51 -9.01 5.81
N GLN A 141 -1.50 -9.83 6.17
CA GLN A 141 -1.27 -11.26 6.45
C GLN A 141 -0.87 -12.09 5.21
N GLU A 142 -1.39 -11.73 4.04
CA GLU A 142 -1.17 -12.50 2.82
C GLU A 142 0.22 -12.25 2.18
N ASN A 143 0.49 -12.89 1.04
CA ASN A 143 1.80 -12.84 0.40
C ASN A 143 1.99 -11.61 -0.49
N THR A 144 0.97 -11.19 -1.23
CA THR A 144 1.06 -10.02 -2.10
C THR A 144 0.71 -8.76 -1.31
N GLN A 145 1.69 -7.85 -1.19
CA GLN A 145 1.53 -6.58 -0.48
C GLN A 145 1.59 -5.36 -1.39
N LEU A 146 1.13 -4.23 -0.84
CA LEU A 146 1.10 -2.94 -1.50
C LEU A 146 2.51 -2.37 -1.73
N GLY A 147 3.40 -2.50 -0.74
CA GLY A 147 4.74 -1.92 -0.76
C GLY A 147 5.84 -2.97 -0.91
N ARG A 148 6.92 -2.61 -1.63
CA ARG A 148 8.19 -3.34 -1.66
C ARG A 148 9.34 -2.45 -1.21
N ALA A 149 10.33 -3.01 -0.54
CA ALA A 149 11.56 -2.32 -0.24
C ALA A 149 12.42 -2.18 -1.52
N LEU A 150 12.99 -0.99 -1.72
CA LEU A 150 14.03 -0.77 -2.72
C LEU A 150 15.39 -0.80 -2.02
N VAL A 151 16.38 -1.40 -2.69
CA VAL A 151 17.75 -1.45 -2.17
C VAL A 151 18.43 -0.09 -2.39
N GLN A 152 19.21 0.38 -1.41
CA GLN A 152 20.12 1.50 -1.64
C GLN A 152 21.20 1.06 -2.63
N GLU A 153 21.18 1.67 -3.81
CA GLU A 153 22.03 1.33 -4.96
C GLU A 153 23.52 1.38 -4.61
N GLU A 154 23.92 2.28 -3.71
CA GLU A 154 25.29 2.44 -3.22
C GLU A 154 25.79 1.24 -2.41
N ALA A 155 24.87 0.43 -1.86
CA ALA A 155 25.19 -0.76 -1.07
C ALA A 155 25.49 -1.99 -1.95
N LEU A 156 25.27 -1.90 -3.26
CA LEU A 156 25.43 -2.99 -4.19
C LEU A 156 26.91 -3.13 -4.62
N PRO A 157 27.41 -4.36 -4.84
CA PRO A 157 28.78 -4.58 -5.27
C PRO A 157 29.07 -3.91 -6.63
N ALA A 158 30.20 -3.24 -6.77
CA ALA A 158 30.70 -2.77 -8.06
C ALA A 158 31.32 -3.96 -8.83
N GLY A 159 30.60 -4.53 -9.82
CA GLY A 159 31.09 -5.65 -10.65
C GLY A 159 29.97 -6.44 -11.35
N ASP A 160 30.36 -7.44 -12.16
CA ASP A 160 29.53 -8.28 -13.06
C ASP A 160 28.48 -9.17 -12.34
N TYR A 161 27.57 -8.56 -11.59
CA TYR A 161 26.33 -9.20 -11.18
C TYR A 161 25.22 -8.84 -12.16
N SER A 162 24.30 -9.79 -12.40
CA SER A 162 23.08 -9.60 -13.18
C SER A 162 22.46 -8.23 -12.88
N GLU A 163 22.25 -7.45 -13.94
CA GLU A 163 21.77 -6.07 -13.89
C GLU A 163 20.68 -5.89 -12.83
N VAL A 164 20.92 -4.99 -11.87
CA VAL A 164 19.88 -4.53 -10.95
C VAL A 164 18.74 -4.03 -11.82
N LEU A 165 17.57 -4.63 -11.66
CA LEU A 165 16.46 -4.34 -12.54
C LEU A 165 16.00 -2.91 -12.28
N ASP A 166 15.60 -2.20 -13.33
CA ASP A 166 15.29 -0.79 -13.25
C ASP A 166 14.18 -0.47 -12.23
N TRP A 167 13.21 -1.38 -12.07
CA TRP A 167 12.16 -1.25 -11.07
C TRP A 167 12.61 -1.51 -9.62
N GLU A 168 13.84 -1.95 -9.40
CA GLU A 168 14.45 -2.09 -8.07
C GLU A 168 15.22 -0.85 -7.63
N LYS A 169 15.52 0.06 -8.57
CA LYS A 169 16.28 1.29 -8.32
C LYS A 169 15.34 2.44 -7.97
N ALA A 170 15.56 3.04 -6.80
CA ALA A 170 14.80 4.22 -6.40
C ALA A 170 15.09 5.41 -7.35
N SER A 171 16.33 5.54 -7.82
CA SER A 171 16.73 6.56 -8.78
C SER A 171 15.96 6.46 -10.09
N HIS A 172 15.86 5.25 -10.65
CA HIS A 172 15.15 5.01 -11.91
C HIS A 172 13.65 5.31 -11.80
N VAL A 173 12.99 4.91 -10.70
CA VAL A 173 11.58 5.22 -10.47
C VAL A 173 11.33 6.73 -10.51
N ILE A 174 12.20 7.54 -9.91
CA ILE A 174 12.08 9.00 -9.92
C ILE A 174 12.38 9.55 -11.32
N GLN A 175 13.45 9.10 -11.97
CA GLN A 175 13.90 9.60 -13.28
C GLN A 175 12.92 9.27 -14.42
N SER A 176 12.22 8.15 -14.34
CA SER A 176 11.25 7.71 -15.34
C SER A 176 9.85 8.30 -15.13
N ALA A 177 9.61 9.01 -14.01
CA ALA A 177 8.31 9.56 -13.69
C ALA A 177 7.96 10.76 -14.60
N LYS A 178 6.73 10.79 -15.10
CA LYS A 178 6.20 11.93 -15.86
C LYS A 178 5.87 13.12 -14.96
N THR A 179 5.25 12.84 -13.83
CA THR A 179 4.91 13.82 -12.79
C THR A 179 5.41 13.29 -11.46
N VAL A 180 5.97 14.16 -10.63
CA VAL A 180 6.36 13.85 -9.26
C VAL A 180 5.57 14.75 -8.31
N GLY A 181 4.87 14.14 -7.36
CA GLY A 181 4.20 14.79 -6.25
C GLY A 181 4.99 14.59 -4.95
N LEU A 182 5.10 15.63 -4.14
CA LEU A 182 5.74 15.61 -2.84
C LEU A 182 4.74 15.99 -1.75
N SER A 183 4.61 15.16 -0.72
CA SER A 183 3.69 15.38 0.39
C SER A 183 4.27 14.99 1.75
N LEU A 184 3.52 15.27 2.80
CA LEU A 184 3.88 14.86 4.15
C LEU A 184 3.79 13.33 4.30
N CYS A 185 4.73 12.74 5.05
CA CYS A 185 4.63 11.35 5.45
C CYS A 185 3.44 11.16 6.38
N ALA A 186 2.35 10.56 5.87
CA ALA A 186 1.11 10.38 6.60
C ALA A 186 1.30 9.71 7.97
N CYS A 187 2.11 8.65 8.02
CA CYS A 187 2.40 7.92 9.25
C CYS A 187 3.10 8.78 10.30
N ARG A 188 4.11 9.57 9.89
CA ARG A 188 4.87 10.44 10.77
C ARG A 188 4.05 11.66 11.20
N HIS A 189 3.20 12.18 10.30
CA HIS A 189 2.29 13.28 10.61
C HIS A 189 1.20 12.83 11.60
N LYS A 190 0.61 11.63 11.44
CA LYS A 190 -0.25 11.05 12.48
C LYS A 190 0.49 10.97 13.82
N ALA A 191 1.73 10.47 13.82
CA ALA A 191 2.52 10.36 15.04
C ALA A 191 2.85 11.72 15.69
N SER A 192 2.95 12.82 14.93
CA SER A 192 3.22 14.14 15.50
C SER A 192 2.04 14.67 16.29
N HIS A 193 0.81 14.42 15.84
CA HIS A 193 -0.42 14.71 16.60
C HIS A 193 -0.53 13.93 17.92
N LEU A 194 0.26 12.87 18.08
CA LEU A 194 0.34 12.06 19.30
C LEU A 194 1.57 12.36 20.15
N GLY A 195 2.44 13.29 19.74
CA GLY A 195 3.72 13.54 20.40
C GLY A 195 4.73 12.38 20.27
N LYS A 196 4.54 11.49 19.28
CA LYS A 196 5.36 10.28 19.06
C LYS A 196 6.23 10.32 17.80
N ALA A 197 6.17 11.40 17.01
CA ALA A 197 6.96 11.50 15.78
C ALA A 197 8.47 11.52 16.06
N CYS A 198 9.25 10.84 15.23
CA CYS A 198 10.70 10.97 15.24
C CYS A 198 11.17 12.27 14.56
N ALA A 199 12.46 12.58 14.73
CA ALA A 199 13.09 13.77 14.16
C ALA A 199 13.34 13.72 12.64
N ALA A 200 12.96 12.64 11.94
CA ALA A 200 13.15 12.55 10.50
C ALA A 200 12.28 13.59 9.76
N PRO A 201 12.73 14.14 8.62
CA PRO A 201 12.02 15.21 7.90
C PRO A 201 10.58 14.81 7.58
N LEU A 202 9.59 15.70 7.73
CA LEU A 202 8.18 15.30 7.57
C LEU A 202 7.76 15.15 6.10
N LYS A 203 8.24 16.04 5.22
CA LYS A 203 7.88 16.10 3.79
C LYS A 203 8.77 15.17 2.97
N THR A 204 8.41 13.88 2.97
CA THR A 204 9.26 12.80 2.39
C THR A 204 8.47 11.77 1.58
N CYS A 205 7.17 11.96 1.37
CA CYS A 205 6.34 11.03 0.61
C CYS A 205 6.30 11.44 -0.86
N LEU A 206 6.73 10.56 -1.75
CA LEU A 206 6.70 10.79 -3.19
C LEU A 206 5.55 10.01 -3.83
N THR A 207 4.83 10.66 -4.72
CA THR A 207 3.84 10.05 -5.60
C THR A 207 4.22 10.32 -7.05
N PHE A 208 3.80 9.46 -7.97
CA PHE A 208 4.22 9.54 -9.37
C PHE A 208 3.05 9.44 -10.34
N ASN A 209 3.27 10.00 -11.53
CA ASN A 209 2.41 9.85 -12.70
C ASN A 209 0.95 10.28 -12.38
N ASN A 210 -0.05 9.52 -12.84
CA ASN A 210 -1.46 9.83 -12.62
C ASN A 210 -1.81 9.98 -11.12
N GLY A 211 -1.16 9.22 -10.24
CA GLY A 211 -1.35 9.35 -8.80
C GLY A 211 -0.87 10.70 -8.28
N ALA A 212 0.27 11.19 -8.77
CA ALA A 212 0.75 12.54 -8.47
C ALA A 212 -0.21 13.61 -9.00
N ASP A 213 -0.63 13.51 -10.26
CA ASP A 213 -1.54 14.49 -10.89
C ASP A 213 -2.83 14.66 -10.08
N MET A 214 -3.44 13.55 -9.65
CA MET A 214 -4.67 13.55 -8.86
C MET A 214 -4.48 14.21 -7.49
N LEU A 215 -3.39 13.88 -6.80
CA LEU A 215 -3.12 14.42 -5.46
C LEU A 215 -2.71 15.89 -5.49
N ILE A 216 -1.95 16.31 -6.50
CA ILE A 216 -1.59 17.72 -6.73
C ILE A 216 -2.85 18.54 -6.99
N LYS A 217 -3.74 18.07 -7.88
CA LYS A 217 -5.01 18.74 -8.19
C LYS A 217 -5.89 18.95 -6.95
N LYS A 218 -5.78 18.07 -5.95
CA LYS A 218 -6.57 18.11 -4.70
C LYS A 218 -5.82 18.73 -3.52
N GLY A 219 -4.66 19.35 -3.75
CA GLY A 219 -3.86 20.00 -2.71
C GLY A 219 -3.30 19.02 -1.65
N MET A 220 -3.21 17.74 -1.98
CA MET A 220 -2.68 16.69 -1.10
C MET A 220 -1.19 16.43 -1.31
N ALA A 221 -0.66 16.90 -2.43
CA ALA A 221 0.74 16.89 -2.77
C ALA A 221 1.08 18.20 -3.49
N GLU A 222 2.34 18.60 -3.42
CA GLU A 222 2.89 19.68 -4.21
C GLU A 222 3.67 19.09 -5.39
N GLN A 223 3.70 19.80 -6.51
CA GLN A 223 4.53 19.37 -7.63
C GLN A 223 6.01 19.50 -7.27
N SER A 224 6.81 18.51 -7.66
CA SER A 224 8.26 18.52 -7.52
C SER A 224 8.93 18.18 -8.85
N SER A 225 10.10 18.78 -9.10
CA SER A 225 10.97 18.38 -10.19
C SER A 225 11.70 17.07 -9.89
N ILE A 226 12.15 16.39 -10.94
CA ILE A 226 12.98 15.18 -10.81
C ILE A 226 14.24 15.47 -9.98
N SER A 227 14.90 16.61 -10.20
CA SER A 227 16.09 17.01 -9.45
C SER A 227 15.83 17.20 -7.96
N GLU A 228 14.74 17.86 -7.58
CA GLU A 228 14.37 18.05 -6.17
C GLU A 228 14.03 16.72 -5.51
N ALA A 229 13.32 15.84 -6.21
CA ALA A 229 12.99 14.49 -5.72
C ALA A 229 14.24 13.63 -5.52
N MET A 230 15.25 13.74 -6.40
CA MET A 230 16.53 13.05 -6.25
C MET A 230 17.34 13.58 -5.06
N VAL A 231 17.35 14.91 -4.83
CA VAL A 231 17.98 15.51 -3.64
C VAL A 231 17.27 15.04 -2.37
N LEU A 232 15.94 15.01 -2.37
CA LEU A 232 15.15 14.50 -1.26
C LEU A 232 15.43 13.01 -0.99
N LEU A 233 15.54 12.19 -2.03
CA LEU A 233 15.89 10.77 -1.89
C LEU A 233 17.22 10.63 -1.13
N GLU A 234 18.24 11.40 -1.49
CA GLU A 234 19.53 11.36 -0.81
C GLU A 234 19.44 11.84 0.64
N GLN A 235 18.72 12.93 0.90
CA GLN A 235 18.45 13.39 2.28
C GLN A 235 17.75 12.32 3.12
N CYS A 236 16.81 11.59 2.53
CA CYS A 236 16.10 10.48 3.19
C CYS A 236 17.04 9.31 3.49
N LYS A 237 17.91 8.92 2.55
CA LYS A 237 18.93 7.89 2.77
C LYS A 237 19.87 8.28 3.92
N GLN A 238 20.35 9.53 3.94
CA GLN A 238 21.20 10.07 5.01
C GLN A 238 20.51 10.09 6.37
N ALA A 239 19.20 10.36 6.40
CA ALA A 239 18.37 10.28 7.60
C ALA A 239 18.04 8.83 8.04
N GLY A 240 18.56 7.81 7.36
CA GLY A 240 18.32 6.40 7.67
C GLY A 240 16.92 5.91 7.34
N LEU A 241 16.23 6.56 6.40
CA LEU A 241 14.90 6.15 5.95
C LEU A 241 14.99 5.06 4.88
N VAL A 242 14.13 4.05 4.98
CA VAL A 242 14.00 2.99 3.98
C VAL A 242 13.05 3.44 2.87
N GLN A 243 13.45 3.22 1.62
CA GLN A 243 12.63 3.44 0.43
C GLN A 243 11.67 2.27 0.26
N ILE A 244 10.36 2.54 0.39
CA ILE A 244 9.29 1.57 0.14
C ILE A 244 8.45 2.09 -1.02
N ALA A 245 8.47 1.38 -2.14
CA ALA A 245 7.75 1.76 -3.35
C ALA A 245 6.54 0.87 -3.61
N ASP A 246 5.65 1.35 -4.48
CA ASP A 246 4.55 0.57 -5.04
C ASP A 246 5.06 -0.78 -5.60
N ASN A 247 4.45 -1.89 -5.19
CA ASN A 247 4.86 -3.25 -5.56
C ASN A 247 4.43 -3.63 -6.99
N VAL A 248 4.88 -2.86 -7.98
CA VAL A 248 4.68 -3.06 -9.42
C VAL A 248 5.94 -2.75 -10.23
N GLN A 249 6.16 -3.41 -11.36
CA GLN A 249 7.32 -3.12 -12.21
C GLN A 249 7.13 -1.84 -13.02
N ARG A 250 5.93 -1.65 -13.59
CA ARG A 250 5.59 -0.52 -14.45
C ARG A 250 4.71 0.48 -13.73
N SER A 251 4.94 1.76 -14.01
CA SER A 251 4.11 2.87 -13.51
C SER A 251 3.94 2.86 -11.99
N VAL A 252 5.06 2.69 -11.27
CA VAL A 252 5.12 2.79 -9.80
C VAL A 252 4.37 4.04 -9.33
N GLY A 253 3.34 3.88 -8.50
CA GLY A 253 2.45 4.99 -8.12
C GLY A 253 2.94 5.83 -6.95
N PHE A 254 3.78 5.27 -6.08
CA PHE A 254 4.33 5.96 -4.91
C PHE A 254 5.69 5.42 -4.49
N MET A 255 6.43 6.24 -3.76
CA MET A 255 7.60 5.84 -2.98
C MET A 255 7.60 6.60 -1.64
N CYS A 256 7.47 5.84 -0.57
CA CYS A 256 7.56 6.34 0.79
C CYS A 256 9.00 6.24 1.30
N ASN A 257 9.46 7.27 2.01
CA ASN A 257 10.72 7.23 2.76
C ASN A 257 10.40 7.02 4.25
N CYS A 258 10.39 5.74 4.64
CA CYS A 258 9.80 5.26 5.89
C CYS A 258 10.83 5.19 7.02
N CYS A 259 10.45 5.59 8.22
CA CYS A 259 11.20 5.33 9.44
C CYS A 259 10.70 4.06 10.14
N GLY A 260 11.58 3.40 10.89
CA GLY A 260 11.24 2.18 11.63
C GLY A 260 10.21 2.37 12.76
N CYS A 261 10.01 3.60 13.23
CA CYS A 261 9.18 3.90 14.40
C CYS A 261 7.74 4.34 14.07
N CYS A 262 7.48 4.96 12.91
CA CYS A 262 6.15 5.51 12.60
C CYS A 262 5.44 4.76 11.47
N CYS A 263 6.16 4.19 10.51
CA CYS A 263 5.56 3.61 9.30
C CYS A 263 4.61 2.45 9.63
N GLY A 264 3.37 2.51 9.14
CA GLY A 264 2.35 1.47 9.37
C GLY A 264 2.79 0.08 8.94
N MET A 265 3.38 -0.05 7.75
CA MET A 265 3.87 -1.33 7.23
C MET A 265 5.02 -1.90 8.06
N ILE A 266 5.93 -1.04 8.53
CA ILE A 266 7.07 -1.48 9.36
C ILE A 266 6.60 -1.85 10.77
N GLN A 267 5.66 -1.11 11.34
CA GLN A 267 5.06 -1.45 12.63
C GLN A 267 4.27 -2.76 12.55
N ALA A 268 3.65 -3.09 11.40
CA ALA A 268 3.04 -4.41 11.22
C ALA A 268 4.07 -5.56 11.37
N ILE A 269 5.29 -5.38 10.85
CA ILE A 269 6.39 -6.34 11.05
C ILE A 269 6.80 -6.38 12.52
N LYS A 270 7.08 -5.22 13.13
CA LYS A 270 7.69 -5.14 14.47
C LYS A 270 6.74 -5.49 15.61
N THR A 271 5.47 -5.11 15.50
CA THR A 271 4.47 -5.24 16.57
C THR A 271 3.67 -6.53 16.45
N PHE A 272 3.43 -7.02 15.23
CA PHE A 272 2.52 -8.14 14.97
C PHE A 272 3.20 -9.34 14.29
N ASP A 273 4.53 -9.32 14.12
CA ASP A 273 5.33 -10.34 13.43
C ASP A 273 4.82 -10.65 12.00
N LEU A 274 4.21 -9.65 11.33
CA LEU A 274 3.73 -9.77 9.96
C LEU A 274 4.88 -9.48 8.98
N ARG A 275 5.85 -10.41 8.93
CA ARG A 275 7.11 -10.27 8.19
C ARG A 275 6.93 -10.00 6.69
N SER A 276 5.80 -10.38 6.12
CA SER A 276 5.45 -10.14 4.71
C SER A 276 4.91 -8.74 4.44
N ALA A 277 4.60 -7.91 5.45
CA ALA A 277 3.92 -6.61 5.29
C ALA A 277 4.64 -5.63 4.33
N VAL A 278 5.95 -5.79 4.15
CA VAL A 278 6.73 -5.15 3.11
C VAL A 278 7.45 -6.24 2.32
N ILE A 279 7.25 -6.27 1.00
CA ILE A 279 7.94 -7.21 0.14
C ILE A 279 9.43 -6.88 0.11
N THR A 280 10.28 -7.90 0.28
CA THR A 280 11.73 -7.73 0.29
C THR A 280 12.28 -7.39 -1.10
N SER A 281 13.43 -6.73 -1.16
CA SER A 281 14.20 -6.66 -2.41
C SER A 281 14.87 -8.00 -2.71
N ASN A 282 15.44 -8.15 -3.89
CA ASN A 282 16.25 -9.32 -4.26
C ASN A 282 17.61 -9.40 -3.55
N TRP A 283 17.85 -8.55 -2.55
CA TRP A 283 19.12 -8.43 -1.85
C TRP A 283 18.96 -8.73 -0.35
N ALA A 284 20.07 -9.12 0.29
CA ALA A 284 20.17 -9.32 1.72
C ALA A 284 21.48 -8.76 2.24
N ALA A 285 21.45 -8.16 3.44
CA ALA A 285 22.65 -7.65 4.07
C ALA A 285 23.56 -8.80 4.51
N HIS A 286 24.84 -8.68 4.21
CA HIS A 286 25.91 -9.59 4.60
C HIS A 286 26.96 -8.83 5.41
N ILE A 287 27.37 -9.37 6.55
CA ILE A 287 28.26 -8.70 7.50
C ILE A 287 29.59 -9.46 7.56
N THR A 288 30.69 -8.77 7.23
CA THR A 288 32.05 -9.30 7.37
C THR A 288 32.52 -9.14 8.82
N ALA A 289 32.48 -10.24 9.59
CA ALA A 289 32.80 -10.25 11.03
C ALA A 289 34.17 -9.63 11.35
N ASP A 290 35.19 -9.92 10.54
CA ASP A 290 36.57 -9.44 10.77
C ASP A 290 36.70 -7.92 10.75
N LYS A 291 35.89 -7.24 9.93
CA LYS A 291 35.86 -5.78 9.82
C LYS A 291 34.89 -5.11 10.81
N CYS A 292 33.97 -5.89 11.37
CA CYS A 292 32.95 -5.38 12.30
C CYS A 292 33.59 -5.03 13.63
N THR A 293 33.30 -3.85 14.19
CA THR A 293 33.81 -3.43 15.51
C THR A 293 32.81 -3.62 16.64
N GLY A 294 31.59 -4.10 16.35
CA GLY A 294 30.54 -4.27 17.35
C GLY A 294 29.87 -2.97 17.82
N CYS A 295 30.03 -1.85 17.11
CA CYS A 295 29.55 -0.54 17.56
C CYS A 295 28.01 -0.37 17.61
N GLY A 296 27.25 -1.29 17.00
CA GLY A 296 25.78 -1.31 17.06
C GLY A 296 25.05 -0.24 16.23
N LEU A 297 25.74 0.56 15.41
CA LEU A 297 25.07 1.58 14.58
C LEU A 297 24.11 0.97 13.55
N CYS A 298 24.48 -0.15 12.93
CA CYS A 298 23.63 -0.89 12.00
C CYS A 298 22.42 -1.53 12.68
N VAL A 299 22.52 -1.92 13.96
CA VAL A 299 21.40 -2.39 14.78
C VAL A 299 20.38 -1.27 14.95
N LYS A 300 20.85 -0.09 15.41
CA LYS A 300 19.97 1.09 15.59
C LYS A 300 19.34 1.58 14.29
N GLY A 301 20.06 1.45 13.17
CA GLY A 301 19.59 1.88 11.85
C GLY A 301 18.67 0.89 11.14
N CYS A 302 18.56 -0.36 11.59
CA CYS A 302 17.73 -1.35 10.90
C CYS A 302 16.24 -1.00 11.09
N PRO A 303 15.45 -0.76 10.02
CA PRO A 303 14.06 -0.35 10.18
C PRO A 303 13.17 -1.45 10.76
N VAL A 304 13.56 -2.72 10.60
CA VAL A 304 12.78 -3.92 10.96
C VAL A 304 13.47 -4.77 12.03
N ASP A 305 14.50 -4.23 12.69
CA ASP A 305 15.26 -4.90 13.76
C ASP A 305 15.87 -6.27 13.34
N ALA A 306 16.17 -6.44 12.04
CA ALA A 306 16.76 -7.66 11.50
C ALA A 306 18.25 -7.84 11.85
N ILE A 307 18.89 -6.87 12.51
CA ILE A 307 20.32 -6.94 12.86
C ILE A 307 20.45 -6.91 14.37
N GLY A 308 21.14 -7.91 14.93
CA GLY A 308 21.50 -8.00 16.35
C GLY A 308 23.01 -7.94 16.56
N LEU A 309 23.43 -7.90 17.83
CA LEU A 309 24.82 -8.15 18.24
C LEU A 309 24.90 -9.52 18.92
N GLU A 310 25.80 -10.37 18.44
CA GLU A 310 26.13 -11.65 19.05
C GLU A 310 27.50 -11.59 19.72
N VAL A 311 27.74 -12.48 20.69
CA VAL A 311 29.04 -12.60 21.37
C VAL A 311 30.05 -13.19 20.38
N GLY A 312 30.97 -12.36 19.90
CA GLY A 312 32.13 -12.82 19.13
C GLY A 312 33.32 -13.15 20.03
N SER A 313 34.32 -13.83 19.47
CA SER A 313 35.47 -14.36 20.22
C SER A 313 36.32 -13.28 20.92
N THR A 314 36.39 -12.06 20.36
CA THR A 314 37.15 -10.94 20.93
C THR A 314 36.30 -9.71 21.24
N ARG A 315 35.12 -9.61 20.62
CA ARG A 315 34.20 -8.48 20.71
C ARG A 315 32.82 -8.88 20.16
N PRO A 316 31.75 -8.16 20.49
CA PRO A 316 30.45 -8.36 19.85
C PRO A 316 30.54 -8.17 18.34
N ILE A 317 29.82 -9.00 17.59
CA ILE A 317 29.73 -8.92 16.13
C ILE A 317 28.29 -8.74 15.71
N ALA A 318 28.06 -7.90 14.71
CA ALA A 318 26.73 -7.72 14.16
C ALA A 318 26.34 -8.92 13.28
N VAL A 319 25.12 -9.41 13.45
CA VAL A 319 24.57 -10.55 12.70
C VAL A 319 23.20 -10.16 12.15
N CYS A 320 22.92 -10.53 10.90
CA CYS A 320 21.66 -10.21 10.23
C CYS A 320 20.78 -11.46 10.11
N ASP A 321 19.55 -11.39 10.61
CA ASP A 321 18.50 -12.36 10.32
C ASP A 321 17.98 -12.14 8.89
N SER A 322 18.37 -13.03 7.98
CA SER A 322 17.96 -12.98 6.59
C SER A 322 16.45 -13.15 6.35
N SER A 323 15.72 -13.73 7.32
CA SER A 323 14.27 -13.94 7.25
C SER A 323 13.48 -12.66 7.58
N LEU A 324 14.08 -11.74 8.34
CA LEU A 324 13.51 -10.41 8.64
C LEU A 324 14.07 -9.30 7.76
N CYS A 325 15.27 -9.48 7.21
CA CYS A 325 15.93 -8.48 6.40
C CYS A 325 15.08 -8.10 5.18
N LEU A 326 14.76 -6.80 5.03
CA LEU A 326 14.06 -6.30 3.83
C LEU A 326 14.96 -6.20 2.59
N GLY A 327 16.29 -6.25 2.75
CA GLY A 327 17.22 -6.01 1.65
C GLY A 327 17.37 -4.53 1.27
N CYS A 328 17.03 -3.60 2.16
CA CYS A 328 16.99 -2.16 1.86
C CYS A 328 18.35 -1.45 1.84
N GLY A 329 19.40 -2.02 2.44
CA GLY A 329 20.72 -1.39 2.49
C GLY A 329 20.88 -0.24 3.48
N VAL A 330 19.87 0.16 4.28
CA VAL A 330 20.03 1.24 5.29
C VAL A 330 21.21 0.99 6.25
N CYS A 331 21.43 -0.28 6.62
CA CYS A 331 22.54 -0.68 7.49
C CYS A 331 23.92 -0.46 6.86
N TYR A 332 24.04 -0.55 5.53
CA TYR A 332 25.27 -0.25 4.79
C TYR A 332 25.69 1.20 5.04
N SER A 333 24.78 2.15 4.83
CA SER A 333 25.02 3.59 5.03
C SER A 333 25.32 3.97 6.48
N ALA A 334 24.77 3.20 7.44
CA ALA A 334 25.07 3.34 8.87
C ALA A 334 26.48 2.83 9.24
N CYS A 335 27.04 1.86 8.51
CA CYS A 335 28.30 1.23 8.84
C CYS A 335 29.52 2.05 8.39
N LYS A 336 30.10 2.84 9.30
CA LYS A 336 31.31 3.64 9.01
C LYS A 336 32.60 2.82 8.87
N ARG A 337 32.55 1.52 9.13
CA ARG A 337 33.69 0.59 8.95
C ARG A 337 33.67 -0.16 7.63
N GLY A 338 32.61 -0.02 6.83
CA GLY A 338 32.47 -0.73 5.55
C GLY A 338 32.45 -2.25 5.70
N CYS A 339 31.88 -2.77 6.79
CA CYS A 339 31.79 -4.21 7.04
C CYS A 339 30.49 -4.85 6.53
N ILE A 340 29.62 -4.09 5.87
CA ILE A 340 28.33 -4.57 5.35
C ILE A 340 28.37 -4.50 3.83
N SER A 341 27.91 -5.55 3.17
CA SER A 341 27.67 -5.63 1.73
C SER A 341 26.26 -6.17 1.46
N MET A 342 25.76 -6.01 0.23
CA MET A 342 24.50 -6.62 -0.20
C MET A 342 24.78 -7.81 -1.11
N ASN A 343 24.22 -8.97 -0.77
CA ASN A 343 24.31 -10.18 -1.57
C ASN A 343 22.94 -10.51 -2.17
N GLY A 344 22.92 -11.04 -3.40
CA GLY A 344 21.69 -11.49 -4.04
C GLY A 344 21.05 -12.66 -3.28
N ARG A 345 19.72 -12.66 -3.17
CA ARG A 345 18.96 -13.78 -2.59
C ARG A 345 18.92 -14.96 -3.55
N LYS A 346 18.99 -16.17 -2.99
CA LYS A 346 18.83 -17.42 -3.76
C LYS A 346 17.45 -17.50 -4.43
N GLN A 347 16.42 -17.08 -3.70
CA GLN A 347 15.07 -16.98 -4.23
C GLN A 347 14.78 -15.51 -4.55
N GLN A 348 14.56 -15.25 -5.83
CA GLN A 348 14.17 -13.93 -6.31
C GLN A 348 12.68 -13.69 -6.04
N VAL A 349 12.36 -12.46 -5.66
CA VAL A 349 11.01 -11.97 -5.48
C VAL A 349 10.45 -11.57 -6.83
N VAL A 350 9.32 -12.16 -7.20
CA VAL A 350 8.60 -11.80 -8.42
C VAL A 350 7.63 -10.67 -8.09
N VAL A 351 7.92 -9.50 -8.63
CA VAL A 351 7.07 -8.31 -8.51
C VAL A 351 6.01 -8.34 -9.62
N PRO A 352 4.72 -8.06 -9.32
CA PRO A 352 3.67 -7.91 -10.33
C PRO A 352 4.04 -6.87 -11.41
N GLU A 353 3.67 -7.11 -12.67
CA GLU A 353 4.03 -6.19 -13.76
C GLU A 353 3.31 -4.85 -13.61
N THR A 354 2.00 -4.87 -13.32
CA THR A 354 1.16 -3.68 -13.19
C THR A 354 0.34 -3.64 -11.90
N THR A 355 -0.21 -2.46 -11.58
CA THR A 355 -1.15 -2.29 -10.46
C THR A 355 -2.36 -3.20 -10.57
N PHE A 356 -2.85 -3.43 -11.80
CA PHE A 356 -3.97 -4.33 -12.05
C PHE A 356 -3.61 -5.78 -11.68
N ASP A 357 -2.44 -6.27 -12.09
CA ASP A 357 -1.98 -7.62 -11.76
C ASP A 357 -1.84 -7.81 -10.25
N ARG A 358 -1.26 -6.82 -9.57
CA ARG A 358 -1.16 -6.84 -8.11
C ARG A 358 -2.55 -6.90 -7.47
N MET A 359 -3.49 -6.04 -7.89
CA MET A 359 -4.84 -6.00 -7.32
C MET A 359 -5.60 -7.32 -7.53
N VAL A 360 -5.48 -7.94 -8.71
CA VAL A 360 -6.08 -9.25 -9.00
C VAL A 360 -5.52 -10.32 -8.05
N THR A 361 -4.20 -10.40 -7.93
CA THR A 361 -3.55 -11.38 -7.04
C THR A 361 -3.95 -11.17 -5.58
N MET A 362 -3.91 -9.92 -5.11
CA MET A 362 -4.35 -9.58 -3.75
C MET A 362 -5.82 -9.93 -3.49
N ALA A 363 -6.70 -9.71 -4.48
CA ALA A 363 -8.11 -10.03 -4.37
C ALA A 363 -8.35 -11.56 -4.33
N ILE A 364 -7.54 -12.36 -5.02
CA ILE A 364 -7.58 -13.82 -4.94
C ILE A 364 -7.15 -14.28 -3.55
N GLU A 365 -5.97 -13.86 -3.09
CA GLU A 365 -5.38 -14.26 -1.81
C GLU A 365 -6.32 -13.94 -0.64
N ARG A 366 -6.96 -12.77 -0.68
CA ARG A 366 -7.84 -12.28 0.40
C ARG A 366 -9.29 -12.70 0.25
N GLY A 367 -9.65 -13.52 -0.76
CA GLY A 367 -11.03 -13.95 -0.99
C GLY A 367 -11.99 -12.85 -1.44
N LYS A 368 -11.48 -11.74 -1.98
CA LYS A 368 -12.25 -10.55 -2.40
C LYS A 368 -12.38 -10.42 -3.93
N LEU A 369 -11.98 -11.44 -4.70
CA LEU A 369 -12.05 -11.41 -6.16
C LEU A 369 -13.47 -11.16 -6.69
N SER A 370 -14.49 -11.74 -6.07
CA SER A 370 -15.89 -11.50 -6.44
C SER A 370 -16.26 -10.03 -6.27
N ASN A 371 -15.90 -9.40 -5.15
CA ASN A 371 -16.16 -7.98 -4.90
C ASN A 371 -15.36 -7.08 -5.86
N PHE A 372 -14.11 -7.46 -6.15
CA PHE A 372 -13.24 -6.73 -7.06
C PHE A 372 -13.76 -6.75 -8.52
N LEU A 373 -14.24 -7.92 -8.97
CA LEU A 373 -14.82 -8.08 -10.30
C LEU A 373 -16.28 -7.59 -10.37
N PHE A 374 -17.01 -7.62 -9.25
CA PHE A 374 -18.46 -7.34 -9.16
C PHE A 374 -18.83 -6.51 -7.93
N ASP A 375 -19.49 -5.38 -8.14
CA ASP A 375 -20.02 -4.54 -7.06
C ASP A 375 -21.11 -5.19 -6.19
N ASP A 376 -21.74 -6.26 -6.71
CA ASP A 376 -22.82 -7.01 -6.08
C ASP A 376 -22.82 -8.47 -6.60
N PRO A 377 -22.17 -9.41 -5.89
CA PRO A 377 -22.13 -10.83 -6.27
C PRO A 377 -23.51 -11.50 -6.31
N SER A 378 -24.52 -10.93 -5.65
CA SER A 378 -25.88 -11.50 -5.60
C SER A 378 -26.64 -11.39 -6.93
N ARG A 379 -26.09 -10.67 -7.92
CA ARG A 379 -26.69 -10.45 -9.25
C ARG A 379 -25.96 -11.19 -10.39
N LEU A 380 -25.11 -12.16 -10.07
CA LEU A 380 -24.29 -12.87 -11.06
C LEU A 380 -25.12 -13.78 -11.97
N SER A 381 -25.08 -13.53 -13.28
CA SER A 381 -25.60 -14.45 -14.30
C SER A 381 -24.53 -15.45 -14.76
N HIS A 382 -24.94 -16.63 -15.26
CA HIS A 382 -24.02 -17.66 -15.77
C HIS A 382 -23.05 -17.16 -16.87
N ARG A 383 -23.44 -16.15 -17.66
CA ARG A 383 -22.57 -15.52 -18.67
C ARG A 383 -21.47 -14.65 -18.07
N ALA A 384 -21.76 -14.00 -16.93
CA ALA A 384 -20.75 -13.24 -16.18
C ALA A 384 -19.70 -14.20 -15.59
N LEU A 385 -20.13 -15.34 -15.06
CA LEU A 385 -19.24 -16.41 -14.58
C LEU A 385 -18.31 -16.95 -15.67
N GLY A 386 -18.82 -17.14 -16.90
CA GLY A 386 -17.99 -17.56 -18.04
C GLY A 386 -16.91 -16.55 -18.45
N ARG A 387 -17.19 -15.25 -18.35
CA ARG A 387 -16.20 -14.19 -18.65
C ARG A 387 -15.12 -14.10 -17.57
N ILE A 388 -15.49 -14.33 -16.31
CA ILE A 388 -14.52 -14.42 -15.20
C ILE A 388 -13.56 -15.58 -15.42
N ALA A 389 -14.10 -16.76 -15.74
CA ALA A 389 -13.28 -17.94 -16.02
C ALA A 389 -12.29 -17.67 -17.16
N ALA A 390 -12.73 -16.99 -18.22
CA ALA A 390 -11.87 -16.61 -19.34
C ALA A 390 -10.79 -15.57 -18.99
N VAL A 391 -11.07 -14.61 -18.10
CA VAL A 391 -10.08 -13.62 -17.62
C VAL A 391 -9.07 -14.29 -16.69
N ILE A 392 -9.55 -15.14 -15.79
CA ILE A 392 -8.72 -15.96 -14.90
C ILE A 392 -7.80 -16.87 -15.74
N GLU A 393 -8.32 -17.60 -16.74
CA GLU A 393 -7.52 -18.44 -17.64
C GLU A 393 -6.50 -17.67 -18.48
N LYS A 394 -6.79 -16.41 -18.85
CA LYS A 394 -5.89 -15.59 -19.66
C LYS A 394 -4.84 -14.86 -18.83
N SER A 395 -5.04 -14.72 -17.53
CA SER A 395 -4.07 -14.10 -16.63
C SER A 395 -2.80 -14.97 -16.53
N ALA A 396 -1.64 -14.36 -16.78
CA ALA A 396 -0.35 -15.03 -16.71
C ALA A 396 -0.06 -15.69 -15.35
N PRO A 397 -0.47 -15.11 -14.19
CA PRO A 397 -0.29 -15.73 -12.88
C PRO A 397 -1.05 -17.05 -12.73
N VAL A 398 -2.26 -17.16 -13.28
CA VAL A 398 -3.07 -18.39 -13.20
C VAL A 398 -2.55 -19.45 -14.15
N LYS A 399 -2.07 -19.08 -15.35
CA LYS A 399 -1.37 -20.03 -16.22
C LYS A 399 -0.10 -20.59 -15.58
N ALA A 400 0.67 -19.74 -14.89
CA ALA A 400 1.81 -20.16 -14.09
C ALA A 400 1.40 -21.04 -12.90
N PHE A 401 0.30 -20.70 -12.22
CA PHE A 401 -0.25 -21.47 -11.09
C PHE A 401 -0.79 -22.85 -11.51
N MET A 402 -1.45 -22.93 -12.68
CA MET A 402 -1.99 -24.18 -13.25
C MET A 402 -0.90 -25.12 -13.80
N ALA A 403 0.31 -24.62 -14.04
CA ALA A 403 1.47 -25.41 -14.47
C ALA A 403 2.18 -26.15 -13.32
N VAL A 404 1.85 -25.82 -12.06
CA VAL A 404 2.46 -26.42 -10.86
C VAL A 404 1.64 -27.62 -10.38
N LYS A 405 2.11 -28.84 -10.71
CA LYS A 405 1.42 -30.13 -10.51
C LYS A 405 0.84 -30.40 -9.10
N PRO A 406 1.45 -30.00 -7.97
CA PRO A 406 0.93 -30.30 -6.63
C PRO A 406 -0.30 -29.51 -6.19
N ILE A 407 -0.63 -28.38 -6.85
CA ILE A 407 -1.72 -27.46 -6.42
C ILE A 407 -2.99 -27.68 -7.27
N ARG A 408 -3.17 -28.89 -7.80
CA ARG A 408 -4.43 -29.29 -8.43
C ARG A 408 -5.49 -29.62 -7.37
N SER A 409 -6.11 -28.58 -6.82
CA SER A 409 -7.33 -28.74 -6.03
C SER A 409 -8.48 -29.26 -6.92
N ALA A 410 -9.38 -30.05 -6.33
CA ALA A 410 -10.61 -30.52 -6.97
C ALA A 410 -11.49 -29.33 -7.45
N PHE A 411 -11.43 -28.18 -6.78
CA PHE A 411 -12.12 -26.95 -7.17
C PHE A 411 -11.58 -26.35 -8.47
N LEU A 412 -10.25 -26.24 -8.60
CA LEU A 412 -9.59 -25.75 -9.82
C LEU A 412 -9.78 -26.74 -10.99
N SER A 413 -9.82 -28.04 -10.68
CA SER A 413 -10.09 -29.09 -11.67
C SER A 413 -11.55 -29.05 -12.16
N ALA A 414 -12.51 -28.76 -11.28
CA ALA A 414 -13.92 -28.59 -11.65
C ALA A 414 -14.17 -27.34 -12.50
N ILE A 415 -13.49 -26.23 -12.19
CA ILE A 415 -13.52 -25.01 -13.00
C ILE A 415 -12.91 -25.25 -14.38
N ALA A 416 -11.75 -25.91 -14.45
CA ALA A 416 -11.09 -26.23 -15.72
C ALA A 416 -11.89 -27.27 -16.56
N ALA A 417 -12.51 -28.27 -15.93
CA ALA A 417 -13.35 -29.26 -16.60
C ALA A 417 -14.67 -28.64 -17.12
N GLY A 418 -15.24 -27.70 -16.37
CA GLY A 418 -16.40 -26.91 -16.80
C GLY A 418 -16.08 -26.00 -18.00
N ALA A 419 -14.87 -25.44 -18.05
CA ALA A 419 -14.40 -24.62 -19.15
C ALA A 419 -14.22 -25.43 -20.46
N LYS A 420 -13.68 -26.66 -20.36
CA LYS A 420 -13.43 -27.53 -21.52
C LYS A 420 -14.71 -27.90 -22.29
N LYS A 421 -15.84 -28.02 -21.59
CA LYS A 421 -17.18 -28.28 -22.18
C LYS A 421 -17.75 -27.10 -22.97
N TYR A 422 -17.24 -25.88 -22.77
CA TYR A 422 -17.71 -24.66 -23.45
C TYR A 422 -16.87 -24.27 -24.67
N THR A 423 -15.67 -24.82 -24.83
CA THR A 423 -14.82 -24.63 -26.01
C THR A 423 -15.10 -25.61 -27.15
N GLU A 424 -15.91 -26.65 -26.91
CA GLU A 424 -16.31 -27.66 -27.91
C GLU A 424 -17.76 -27.48 -28.40
N ARG A 425 -18.37 -26.32 -28.14
CA ARG A 425 -19.63 -25.85 -28.72
C ARG A 425 -19.45 -24.43 -29.23
#